data_AF-A0A420MD48-F1
#
_entry.id   AF-A0A420MD48-F1
#
_cell.length_a   1.000
_cell.length_b   1.000
_cell.length_c   1.000
_cell.angle_alpha   90.00
_cell.angle_beta   90.00
_cell.angle_gamma   90.00
#
_symmetry.space_group_name_H-M   'P 1'
#
loop_
_entity.id
_entity.type
_entity.pdbx_description
1 polymer ?
#
loop_
_entity_poly.entity_id
_entity_poly.type
_entity_poly.pdbx_seq_one_letter_code
_entity_poly.pdbx_strand_id
1 'polypeptide(L)' 'MKTWLVTGSSRGLGLVLVEAVLASGDRVVATARDPDQLFELEK' A
#
# COMPACT_ATOMS: atom_id res chain seq x y z
N MET A 1 13.60 5.57 -7.23
CA MET A 1 12.37 6.21 -6.75
C MET A 1 11.33 6.21 -7.85
N LYS A 2 10.45 5.20 -7.82
CA LYS A 2 9.27 5.07 -8.69
C LYS A 2 8.01 5.37 -7.88
N THR A 3 6.91 5.62 -8.58
CA THR A 3 5.59 5.78 -7.97
C THR A 3 4.68 4.66 -8.45
N TRP A 4 4.08 3.93 -7.52
CA TRP A 4 3.19 2.79 -7.76
C TRP A 4 1.73 3.17 -7.51
N LEU A 5 0.81 2.57 -8.27
CA LEU A 5 -0.62 2.56 -7.97
C LEU A 5 -1.02 1.12 -7.68
N VAL A 6 -1.50 0.86 -6.47
CA VAL A 6 -1.97 -0.47 -6.05
C VAL A 6 -3.46 -0.42 -5.76
N THR A 7 -4.23 -1.23 -6.49
CA THR A 7 -5.67 -1.38 -6.26
C THR A 7 -5.96 -2.57 -5.38
N GLY A 8 -6.94 -2.45 -4.48
CA GLY A 8 -7.29 -3.55 -3.58
C GLY A 8 -6.23 -3.82 -2.50
N SER A 9 -5.75 -2.76 -1.85
CA SER A 9 -4.66 -2.80 -0.86
C SER A 9 -5.11 -3.10 0.57
N SER A 10 -6.38 -3.44 0.78
CA SER A 10 -6.95 -3.54 2.13
C SER A 10 -6.59 -4.84 2.87
N ARG A 11 -6.01 -5.83 2.16
CA ARG A 11 -5.51 -7.11 2.71
C ARG A 11 -4.80 -7.94 1.63
N GLY A 12 -4.20 -9.05 2.05
CA GLY A 12 -3.65 -10.07 1.14
C GLY A 12 -2.52 -9.51 0.28
N LEU A 13 -2.49 -9.91 -1.01
CA LEU A 13 -1.42 -9.54 -1.92
C LEU A 13 -1.24 -8.02 -2.09
N GLY A 14 -2.34 -7.27 -2.17
CA GLY A 14 -2.29 -5.82 -2.34
C GLY A 14 -1.60 -5.13 -1.16
N LEU A 15 -1.90 -5.56 0.07
CA LEU A 15 -1.28 -5.04 1.29
C LEU A 15 0.22 -5.36 1.33
N VAL A 16 0.59 -6.63 1.13
CA VAL A 16 2.00 -7.07 1.15
C VAL A 16 2.82 -6.36 0.07
N LEU A 17 2.22 -6.09 -1.10
CA LEU A 17 2.87 -5.34 -2.16
C LEU A 17 3.13 -3.89 -1.75
N VAL A 18 2.16 -3.22 -1.12
CA VAL A 18 2.31 -1.85 -0.62
C VAL A 18 3.44 -1.78 0.41
N GLU A 19 3.47 -2.71 1.37
CA GLU A 19 4.54 -2.81 2.37
C GLU A 19 5.92 -2.99 1.70
N ALA A 20 6.04 -3.89 0.73
CA ALA A 20 7.28 -4.13 0.02
C ALA A 20 7.75 -2.90 -0.79
N VAL A 21 6.82 -2.18 -1.42
CA VAL A 21 7.13 -0.94 -2.16
C VAL A 21 7.65 0.13 -1.20
N LEU A 22 6.99 0.33 -0.06
CA LEU A 22 7.43 1.27 0.96
C LEU A 22 8.82 0.90 1.52
N ALA A 23 9.03 -0.38 1.85
CA ALA A 23 10.32 -0.88 2.33
C ALA A 23 11.46 -0.71 1.32
N SER A 24 11.15 -0.67 0.02
CA SER A 24 12.13 -0.41 -1.05
C SER A 24 12.50 1.06 -1.21
N GLY A 25 11.84 1.97 -0.48
CA GLY A 25 12.03 3.43 -0.58
C GLY A 25 11.34 4.06 -1.79
N ASP A 26 10.44 3.32 -2.46
CA ASP A 26 9.57 3.84 -3.50
C ASP A 26 8.27 4.43 -2.91
N ARG A 27 7.53 5.17 -3.73
CA ARG A 27 6.25 5.78 -3.33
C ARG A 27 5.08 4.95 -3.84
N VAL A 28 3.97 4.95 -3.12
CA VAL A 28 2.77 4.19 -3.50
C VAL A 28 1.49 4.94 -3.19
N VAL A 29 0.54 4.88 -4.13
CA VAL A 29 -0.86 5.23 -3.94
C VAL A 29 -1.62 3.92 -3.75
N ALA A 30 -2.09 3.67 -2.53
CA ALA A 30 -2.85 2.47 -2.18
C ALA A 30 -4.35 2.78 -2.19
N THR A 31 -5.17 1.94 -2.81
CA THR A 31 -6.64 2.08 -2.77
C THR A 31 -7.30 0.95 -1.98
N ALA A 32 -8.32 1.30 -1.22
CA ALA A 32 -9.18 0.38 -0.48
C ALA A 32 -10.63 0.89 -0.54
N ARG A 33 -11.60 -0.02 -0.33
CA ARG A 33 -13.02 0.37 -0.18
C ARG A 33 -13.28 1.09 1.13
N ASP A 34 -12.49 0.74 2.13
CA ASP A 34 -12.51 1.27 3.48
C ASP A 34 -11.07 1.71 3.79
N PRO A 35 -10.79 3.03 3.79
CA PRO A 35 -9.45 3.57 4.06
C PRO A 35 -8.94 3.20 5.45
N ASP A 36 -9.83 2.89 6.40
CA ASP A 36 -9.44 2.58 7.77
C ASP A 36 -8.61 1.28 7.84
N GLN A 37 -8.74 0.41 6.83
CA GLN A 37 -7.94 -0.81 6.69
C GLN A 37 -6.49 -0.55 6.25
N LEU A 38 -6.12 0.69 5.94
CA LEU A 38 -4.78 1.09 5.53
C LEU A 38 -3.99 1.80 6.64
N PHE A 39 -4.58 2.08 7.81
CA PHE A 39 -3.93 2.83 8.89
C PHE A 39 -2.68 2.16 9.49
N GLU A 40 -2.51 0.84 9.32
CA GLU A 40 -1.28 0.15 9.74
C GLU A 40 -0.04 0.55 8.92
N LEU A 41 -0.23 1.13 7.72
CA LEU A 41 0.86 1.54 6.84
C LEU A 41 1.48 2.91 7.18
N GLU A 42 0.90 3.69 8.09
CA GLU A 42 1.33 5.07 8.40
C GLU A 42 2.39 5.17 9.53
N LYS A 43 2.88 4.04 10.07
CA LYS A 43 3.94 4.02 11.09
C LYS A 43 5.32 3.76 10.50
#